data_AF-A0A651HSP8-F1
#
_entry.id   AF-A0A651HSP8-F1
#
_cell.length_a   1.000
_cell.length_b   1.000
_cell.length_c   1.000
_cell.angle_alpha   90.00
_cell.angle_beta   90.00
_cell.angle_gamma   90.00
#
_symmetry.space_group_name_H-M   'P 1'
#
loop_
_entity.id
_entity.type
_entity.pdbx_description
1 polymer ?
#
loop_
_entity_poly.entity_id
_entity_poly.type
_entity_poly.pdbx_seq_one_letter_code
_entity_poly.pdbx_strand_id
1 'polypeptide(L)'
;MGKLFRLTRLLTVAAAVAVLGMMTAGCASSGGGPMAASQPQLSVERFLQAANSRDLDAMARIFGTEDGAVLDTTGSTLGCAFRRMGSWIRLSDRCITREEIELRMDAIAYILRHDRYRIVSEATVAGRRAPTTRVVVDLERGSERFTDVPFVAVRAPGGNWMIEEVGLERITAGR
;
A
#
# COMPACT_ATOMS: atom_id res chain seq x y z
N MET A 1 -13.63 -67.74 -27.99
CA MET A 1 -13.75 -66.72 -26.93
C MET A 1 -12.38 -66.09 -26.70
N GLY A 2 -12.21 -64.76 -26.80
CA GLY A 2 -10.96 -64.11 -26.36
C GLY A 2 -10.30 -63.04 -27.24
N LYS A 3 -10.97 -62.45 -28.25
CA LYS A 3 -10.35 -61.40 -29.11
C LYS A 3 -11.08 -60.06 -29.20
N LEU A 4 -12.18 -59.85 -28.46
CA LEU A 4 -12.96 -58.61 -28.57
C LEU A 4 -12.58 -57.47 -27.59
N PHE A 5 -11.63 -57.67 -26.67
CA PHE A 5 -11.39 -56.70 -25.58
C PHE A 5 -10.13 -55.83 -25.71
N ARG A 6 -9.29 -56.00 -26.75
CA ARG A 6 -8.02 -55.25 -26.87
C ARG A 6 -8.05 -54.02 -27.78
N LEU A 7 -9.04 -53.89 -28.67
CA LEU A 7 -9.09 -52.75 -29.59
C LEU A 7 -9.71 -51.49 -28.97
N THR A 8 -10.51 -51.63 -27.91
CA THR A 8 -11.18 -50.48 -27.26
C THR A 8 -10.25 -49.65 -26.36
N ARG A 9 -9.05 -50.15 -26.03
CA ARG A 9 -8.07 -49.44 -25.17
C ARG A 9 -7.01 -48.65 -25.93
N LEU A 10 -6.87 -48.85 -27.24
CA LEU A 10 -5.90 -48.10 -28.05
C LEU A 10 -6.48 -46.80 -28.60
N LEU A 11 -7.81 -46.68 -28.69
CA LEU A 11 -8.48 -45.46 -29.17
C LEU A 11 -8.65 -44.38 -28.10
N THR A 12 -8.55 -44.72 -26.80
CA THR A 12 -8.64 -43.73 -25.71
C THR A 12 -7.34 -43.02 -25.38
N VAL A 13 -6.18 -43.52 -25.82
CA VAL A 13 -4.88 -42.87 -25.53
C VAL A 13 -4.53 -41.79 -26.58
N ALA A 14 -5.02 -41.89 -27.81
CA ALA A 14 -4.76 -40.88 -28.84
C ALA A 14 -5.58 -39.59 -28.65
N ALA A 15 -6.72 -39.65 -27.94
CA ALA A 15 -7.54 -38.47 -27.66
C ALA A 15 -7.08 -37.67 -26.42
N ALA A 16 -6.20 -38.23 -25.59
CA ALA A 16 -5.75 -37.59 -24.35
C ALA A 16 -4.46 -36.74 -24.49
N VAL A 17 -3.79 -36.77 -25.65
CA VAL A 17 -2.51 -36.06 -25.88
C VAL A 17 -2.63 -34.85 -26.82
N ALA A 18 -3.77 -34.66 -27.49
CA ALA A 18 -3.96 -33.59 -28.49
C ALA A 18 -4.77 -32.37 -28.00
N VAL A 19 -5.05 -32.24 -26.70
CA VAL A 19 -5.61 -31.00 -26.09
C VAL A 19 -4.54 -30.26 -25.27
N LEU A 20 -3.29 -30.68 -25.41
CA LEU A 20 -2.11 -30.04 -24.84
C LEU A 20 -1.49 -29.10 -25.88
N GLY A 21 -1.98 -27.86 -25.95
CA GLY A 21 -1.21 -26.79 -26.58
C GLY A 21 -2.03 -25.83 -27.42
N MET A 22 -2.79 -24.93 -26.79
CA MET A 22 -3.09 -23.60 -27.38
C MET A 22 -3.85 -22.66 -26.42
N MET A 23 -3.44 -22.56 -25.15
CA MET A 23 -3.90 -21.48 -24.26
C MET A 23 -2.78 -21.04 -23.32
N THR A 24 -1.63 -20.67 -23.88
CA THR A 24 -0.68 -19.77 -23.22
C THR A 24 -0.83 -18.40 -23.85
N ALA A 25 -1.93 -17.71 -23.54
CA ALA A 25 -1.95 -16.25 -23.57
C ALA A 25 -1.06 -15.77 -22.43
N GLY A 26 0.25 -15.89 -22.61
CA GLY A 26 1.21 -15.15 -21.82
C GLY A 26 1.01 -13.69 -22.18
N CYS A 27 0.39 -12.92 -21.30
CA CYS A 27 0.73 -11.52 -21.21
C CYS A 27 2.23 -11.48 -20.93
N ALA A 28 3.01 -11.20 -21.96
CA ALA A 28 4.37 -10.72 -21.81
C ALA A 28 4.28 -9.35 -21.14
N SER A 29 4.08 -9.34 -19.82
CA SER A 29 4.38 -8.20 -18.98
C SER A 29 5.89 -8.03 -19.04
N SER A 30 6.31 -7.04 -19.82
CA SER A 30 7.67 -6.51 -19.83
C SER A 30 8.13 -6.25 -18.39
N GLY A 31 9.11 -7.04 -17.93
CA GLY A 31 10.09 -6.67 -16.91
C GLY A 31 9.57 -6.03 -15.64
N GLY A 32 9.07 -6.83 -14.70
CA GLY A 32 8.88 -6.42 -13.31
C GLY A 32 9.68 -7.32 -12.38
N GLY A 33 10.93 -6.96 -12.10
CA GLY A 33 11.62 -7.46 -10.89
C GLY A 33 10.86 -7.05 -9.62
N PRO A 34 11.40 -7.26 -8.41
CA PRO A 34 10.82 -6.71 -7.19
C PRO A 34 10.94 -5.17 -7.16
N MET A 35 10.20 -4.50 -8.04
CA MET A 35 10.05 -3.05 -8.18
C MET A 35 8.62 -2.61 -7.81
N ALA A 36 7.81 -3.50 -7.23
CA ALA A 36 6.39 -3.30 -7.00
C ALA A 36 6.04 -2.30 -5.86
N ALA A 37 6.99 -1.52 -5.33
CA ALA A 37 6.76 -0.43 -4.36
C ALA A 37 7.91 0.60 -4.39
N SER A 38 8.55 0.80 -5.55
CA SER A 38 9.86 1.46 -5.63
C SER A 38 9.84 2.95 -5.99
N GLN A 39 8.67 3.54 -6.25
CA GLN A 39 8.54 4.97 -6.56
C GLN A 39 7.57 5.70 -5.62
N PRO A 40 7.88 6.94 -5.22
CA PRO A 40 7.01 7.76 -4.35
C PRO A 40 5.58 7.87 -4.85
N GLN A 41 5.40 8.09 -6.17
CA GLN A 41 4.08 8.24 -6.80
C GLN A 41 3.18 7.02 -6.58
N LEU A 42 3.72 5.82 -6.80
CA LEU A 42 2.95 4.58 -6.64
C LEU A 42 2.46 4.40 -5.20
N SER A 43 3.25 4.79 -4.20
CA SER A 43 2.81 4.76 -2.81
C SER A 43 1.65 5.72 -2.54
N VAL A 44 1.69 6.92 -3.15
CA VAL A 44 0.60 7.90 -3.06
C VAL A 44 -0.68 7.36 -3.73
N GLU A 45 -0.57 6.80 -4.93
CA GLU A 45 -1.72 6.22 -5.64
C GLU A 45 -2.39 5.11 -4.83
N ARG A 46 -1.59 4.19 -4.27
CA ARG A 46 -2.11 3.10 -3.42
C ARG A 46 -2.74 3.63 -2.14
N PHE A 47 -2.15 4.66 -1.54
CA PHE A 47 -2.70 5.28 -0.34
C PHE A 47 -4.05 5.95 -0.63
N LEU A 48 -4.18 6.69 -1.74
CA LEU A 48 -5.43 7.30 -2.19
C LEU A 48 -6.49 6.26 -2.53
N GLN A 49 -6.11 5.18 -3.20
CA GLN A 49 -7.00 4.07 -3.49
C GLN A 49 -7.52 3.40 -2.21
N ALA A 50 -6.62 3.10 -1.25
CA ALA A 50 -6.97 2.52 0.04
C ALA A 50 -7.88 3.46 0.86
N ALA A 51 -7.64 4.77 0.83
CA ALA A 51 -8.48 5.77 1.47
C ALA A 51 -9.91 5.76 0.91
N ASN A 52 -10.06 5.66 -0.42
CA ASN A 52 -11.38 5.60 -1.05
C ASN A 52 -12.15 4.32 -0.72
N SER A 53 -11.48 3.18 -0.60
CA SER A 53 -12.10 1.92 -0.15
C SER A 53 -12.19 1.79 1.37
N ARG A 54 -11.73 2.78 2.15
CA ARG A 54 -11.56 2.74 3.61
C ARG A 54 -10.84 1.48 4.10
N ASP A 55 -9.82 1.04 3.37
CA ASP A 55 -8.94 -0.05 3.79
C ASP A 55 -7.88 0.51 4.76
N LEU A 56 -8.27 0.62 6.03
CA LEU A 56 -7.45 1.25 7.08
C LEU A 56 -6.16 0.47 7.33
N ASP A 57 -6.18 -0.84 7.16
CA ASP A 57 -5.01 -1.70 7.29
C ASP A 57 -4.02 -1.47 6.15
N ALA A 58 -4.50 -1.37 4.89
CA ALA A 58 -3.64 -1.02 3.77
C ALA A 58 -3.06 0.39 3.91
N MET A 59 -3.87 1.36 4.36
CA MET A 59 -3.37 2.70 4.67
C MET A 59 -2.27 2.66 5.74
N ALA A 60 -2.48 1.95 6.84
CA ALA A 60 -1.50 1.85 7.93
C ALA A 60 -0.21 1.12 7.56
N ARG A 61 -0.23 0.22 6.56
CA ARG A 61 0.98 -0.42 6.02
C ARG A 61 1.81 0.50 5.13
N ILE A 62 1.18 1.50 4.51
CA ILE A 62 1.83 2.47 3.61
C ILE A 62 2.21 3.72 4.39
N PHE A 63 1.47 4.07 5.44
CA PHE A 63 1.74 5.21 6.30
C PHE A 63 2.85 4.89 7.30
N GLY A 64 3.89 5.71 7.39
CA GLY A 64 5.07 5.39 8.20
C GLY A 64 6.18 6.42 8.10
N THR A 65 7.27 6.14 8.81
CA THR A 65 8.47 6.99 8.81
C THR A 65 9.61 6.30 8.07
N GLU A 66 10.79 6.91 8.09
CA GLU A 66 12.02 6.22 7.69
C GLU A 66 12.30 4.96 8.52
N ASP A 67 11.66 4.74 9.68
CA ASP A 67 11.85 3.53 10.49
C ASP A 67 10.96 2.36 10.03
N GLY A 68 9.96 2.62 9.19
CA GLY A 68 9.00 1.63 8.70
C GLY A 68 7.54 2.08 8.82
N ALA A 69 6.62 1.15 8.56
CA ALA A 69 5.20 1.42 8.63
C ALA A 69 4.74 1.65 10.08
N VAL A 70 3.74 2.52 10.28
CA VAL A 70 3.15 2.75 11.61
C VAL A 70 2.57 1.45 12.19
N LEU A 71 2.13 0.54 11.31
CA LEU A 71 1.64 -0.77 11.72
C LEU A 71 2.71 -1.62 12.40
N ASP A 72 3.97 -1.56 11.95
CA ASP A 72 5.06 -2.38 12.47
C ASP A 72 5.52 -1.91 13.86
N THR A 73 5.31 -0.62 14.17
CA THR A 73 5.52 -0.07 15.51
C THR A 73 4.44 -0.44 16.52
N THR A 74 3.35 -1.08 16.07
CA THR A 74 2.27 -1.56 16.92
C THR A 74 2.73 -2.80 17.68
N GLY A 75 3.16 -2.64 18.92
CA GLY A 75 3.33 -3.76 19.83
C GLY A 75 1.98 -4.32 20.27
N SER A 76 1.90 -5.63 20.54
CA SER A 76 0.75 -6.21 21.24
C SER A 76 0.47 -5.43 22.53
N THR A 77 -0.78 -5.32 22.97
CA THR A 77 -1.17 -4.57 24.19
C THR A 77 -0.34 -4.97 25.41
N LEU A 78 0.03 -6.24 25.52
CA LEU A 78 0.94 -6.78 26.54
C LEU A 78 2.42 -6.41 26.32
N GLY A 79 2.89 -6.30 25.07
CA GLY A 79 4.25 -5.86 24.73
C GLY A 79 4.45 -4.36 24.99
N CYS A 80 3.44 -3.55 24.69
CA CYS A 80 3.38 -2.14 25.06
C CYS A 80 3.34 -1.96 26.58
N ALA A 81 2.54 -2.78 27.28
CA ALA A 81 2.48 -2.80 28.74
C ALA A 81 3.81 -3.25 29.38
N PHE A 82 4.51 -4.24 28.81
CA PHE A 82 5.81 -4.71 29.29
C PHE A 82 6.94 -3.70 29.04
N ARG A 83 6.95 -3.05 27.87
CA ARG A 83 7.88 -1.93 27.58
C ARG A 83 7.62 -0.73 28.50
N ARG A 84 6.35 -0.48 28.85
CA ARG A 84 5.96 0.51 29.87
C ARG A 84 6.39 0.10 31.29
N MET A 85 6.23 -1.17 31.66
CA MET A 85 6.67 -1.70 32.97
C MET A 85 8.19 -1.72 33.12
N GLY A 86 8.95 -1.80 32.02
CA GLY A 86 10.41 -1.66 32.00
C GLY A 86 10.95 -0.21 32.06
N SER A 87 10.08 0.81 31.98
CA SER A 87 10.47 2.23 31.94
C SER A 87 10.58 2.88 33.33
N TRP A 88 11.24 2.21 34.29
CA TRP A 88 11.55 2.76 35.62
C TRP A 88 12.79 3.68 35.61
N ILE A 89 13.52 3.71 34.50
CA ILE A 89 14.61 4.66 34.25
C ILE A 89 14.16 5.61 33.11
N ARG A 90 13.30 6.58 33.44
CA ARG A 90 13.03 7.85 32.72
C ARG A 90 13.47 7.94 31.23
N LEU A 91 12.95 7.07 30.36
CA LEU A 91 13.12 7.13 28.90
C LEU A 91 11.86 6.55 28.25
N SER A 92 10.85 7.40 28.02
CA SER A 92 9.57 7.01 27.43
C SER A 92 9.65 6.89 25.91
N ASP A 93 9.20 5.75 25.38
CA ASP A 93 8.63 5.66 24.03
C ASP A 93 7.13 5.43 24.13
N ARG A 94 6.33 6.27 23.45
CA ARG A 94 4.87 6.10 23.36
C ARG A 94 4.58 4.98 22.37
N CYS A 95 4.22 3.80 22.86
CA CYS A 95 3.66 2.79 21.98
C CYS A 95 2.25 3.20 21.57
N ILE A 96 2.02 3.31 20.26
CA ILE A 96 0.70 3.53 19.66
C ILE A 96 -0.06 2.18 19.64
N THR A 97 -1.36 2.20 19.94
CA THR A 97 -2.21 1.01 19.87
C THR A 97 -2.79 0.84 18.46
N ARG A 98 -3.20 -0.39 18.12
CA ARG A 98 -3.86 -0.68 16.84
C ARG A 98 -5.14 0.15 16.66
N GLU A 99 -5.94 0.26 17.70
CA GLU A 99 -7.18 1.06 17.72
C GLU A 99 -6.92 2.54 17.46
N GLU A 100 -5.85 3.12 18.03
CA GLU A 100 -5.46 4.51 17.78
C GLU A 100 -5.03 4.72 16.32
N ILE A 101 -4.31 3.75 15.72
CA ILE A 101 -3.97 3.78 14.30
C ILE A 101 -5.23 3.72 13.44
N GLU A 102 -6.14 2.80 13.73
CA GLU A 102 -7.38 2.65 12.98
C GLU A 102 -8.20 3.93 13.03
N LEU A 103 -8.38 4.53 14.21
CA LEU A 103 -9.09 5.80 14.36
C LEU A 103 -8.41 6.93 13.57
N ARG A 104 -7.08 7.01 13.63
CA ARG A 104 -6.31 8.00 12.87
C ARG A 104 -6.46 7.79 11.37
N MET A 105 -6.31 6.56 10.88
CA MET A 105 -6.44 6.23 9.46
C MET A 105 -7.86 6.48 8.98
N ASP A 106 -8.88 6.23 9.80
CA ASP A 106 -10.27 6.49 9.45
C ASP A 106 -10.55 7.98 9.27
N ALA A 107 -10.03 8.81 10.18
CA ALA A 107 -10.12 10.26 10.06
C ALA A 107 -9.44 10.77 8.77
N ILE A 108 -8.25 10.23 8.47
CA ILE A 108 -7.53 10.58 7.23
C ILE A 108 -8.32 10.11 5.99
N ALA A 109 -8.83 8.89 5.98
CA ALA A 109 -9.63 8.34 4.88
C ALA A 109 -10.88 9.20 4.62
N TYR A 110 -11.56 9.61 5.68
CA TYR A 110 -12.72 10.50 5.60
C TYR A 110 -12.37 11.84 4.96
N ILE A 111 -11.25 12.45 5.37
CA ILE A 111 -10.79 13.73 4.81
C ILE A 111 -10.33 13.56 3.37
N LEU A 112 -9.72 12.44 3.00
CA LEU A 112 -9.16 12.19 1.67
C LEU A 112 -10.16 11.63 0.65
N ARG A 113 -11.40 11.33 1.03
CA ARG A 113 -12.41 10.80 0.10
C ARG A 113 -12.52 11.66 -1.17
N HIS A 114 -12.43 11.08 -2.35
CA HIS A 114 -12.46 11.83 -3.60
C HIS A 114 -13.08 11.00 -4.71
N ASP A 115 -13.66 11.68 -5.69
CA ASP A 115 -14.19 11.03 -6.89
C ASP A 115 -13.08 10.83 -7.92
N ARG A 116 -12.17 11.81 -8.02
CA ARG A 116 -11.02 11.82 -8.93
C ARG A 116 -9.81 12.45 -8.27
N TYR A 117 -8.63 12.04 -8.72
CA TYR A 117 -7.36 12.65 -8.35
C TYR A 117 -6.44 12.78 -9.56
N ARG A 118 -5.47 13.69 -9.46
CA ARG A 118 -4.41 13.86 -10.47
C ARG A 118 -3.10 14.23 -9.77
N ILE A 119 -2.04 13.48 -10.06
CA ILE A 119 -0.69 13.86 -9.63
C ILE A 119 -0.21 15.02 -10.50
N VAL A 120 0.21 16.12 -9.86
CA VAL A 120 0.60 17.37 -10.51
C VAL A 120 2.11 17.47 -10.65
N SER A 121 2.84 17.12 -9.58
CA SER A 121 4.30 17.22 -9.57
C SER A 121 4.93 16.28 -8.53
N GLU A 122 6.23 16.05 -8.71
CA GLU A 122 7.08 15.30 -7.80
C GLU A 122 8.40 16.06 -7.63
N ALA A 123 8.86 16.23 -6.40
CA ALA A 123 10.12 16.91 -6.09
C ALA A 123 10.81 16.29 -4.87
N THR A 124 12.11 16.03 -4.96
CA THR A 124 12.92 15.59 -3.82
C THR A 124 12.99 16.69 -2.77
N VAL A 125 12.87 16.32 -1.49
CA VAL A 125 13.01 17.24 -0.36
C VAL A 125 14.46 17.20 0.14
N ALA A 126 15.17 18.31 -0.03
CA ALA A 126 16.58 18.42 0.38
C ALA A 126 16.75 18.44 1.91
N GLY A 127 17.94 18.05 2.38
CA GLY A 127 18.30 18.10 3.81
C GLY A 127 17.67 17.01 4.68
N ARG A 128 17.11 15.96 4.07
CA ARG A 128 16.49 14.82 4.76
C ARG A 128 17.52 13.70 4.99
N ARG A 129 17.38 12.96 6.09
CA ARG A 129 18.27 11.84 6.46
C ARG A 129 18.07 10.64 5.54
N ALA A 130 16.81 10.26 5.29
CA ALA A 130 16.43 9.29 4.27
C ALA A 130 15.95 10.00 2.98
N PRO A 131 16.06 9.34 1.80
CA PRO A 131 15.46 9.83 0.57
C PRO A 131 13.98 10.15 0.78
N THR A 132 13.61 11.41 0.55
CA THR A 132 12.26 11.91 0.76
C THR A 132 11.81 12.68 -0.48
N THR A 133 10.58 12.46 -0.88
CA THR A 133 9.97 13.08 -2.05
C THR A 133 8.61 13.65 -1.69
N ARG A 134 8.35 14.87 -2.12
CA ARG A 134 7.02 15.47 -2.08
C ARG A 134 6.31 15.22 -3.40
N VAL A 135 5.12 14.65 -3.34
CA VAL A 135 4.20 14.46 -4.46
C VAL A 135 3.03 15.40 -4.25
N VAL A 136 2.71 16.22 -5.25
CA VAL A 136 1.58 17.15 -5.19
C VAL A 136 0.41 16.57 -5.95
N VAL A 137 -0.77 16.58 -5.35
CA VAL A 137 -1.99 15.97 -5.89
C VAL A 137 -3.13 16.99 -5.91
N ASP A 138 -3.88 17.02 -7.00
CA ASP A 138 -5.20 17.66 -7.05
C ASP A 138 -6.29 16.61 -6.79
N LEU A 139 -7.25 16.94 -5.95
CA LEU A 139 -8.40 16.09 -5.62
C LEU A 139 -9.71 16.77 -6.06
N GLU A 140 -10.67 15.98 -6.52
CA GLU A 140 -12.02 16.43 -6.84
C GLU A 140 -13.05 15.64 -6.02
N ARG A 141 -14.01 16.36 -5.41
CA ARG A 141 -15.13 15.77 -4.65
C ARG A 141 -16.41 16.54 -4.98
N GLY A 142 -17.32 15.92 -5.71
CA GLY A 142 -18.49 16.59 -6.27
C GLY A 142 -18.08 17.78 -7.14
N SER A 143 -18.51 18.98 -6.75
CA SER A 143 -18.12 20.23 -7.41
C SER A 143 -16.90 20.91 -6.79
N GLU A 144 -16.41 20.43 -5.65
CA GLU A 144 -15.25 20.99 -4.96
C GLU A 144 -13.96 20.44 -5.56
N ARG A 145 -12.97 21.33 -5.76
CA ARG A 145 -11.62 20.98 -6.18
C ARG A 145 -10.62 21.46 -5.13
N PHE A 146 -9.80 20.54 -4.65
CA PHE A 146 -8.70 20.81 -3.73
C PHE A 146 -7.39 20.71 -4.51
N THR A 147 -6.73 21.85 -4.72
CA THR A 147 -5.48 21.90 -5.48
C THR A 147 -4.26 21.92 -4.58
N ASP A 148 -3.16 21.43 -5.12
CA ASP A 148 -1.84 21.45 -4.47
C ASP A 148 -1.80 20.75 -3.10
N VAL A 149 -2.47 19.60 -2.95
CA VAL A 149 -2.41 18.79 -1.73
C VAL A 149 -1.07 18.05 -1.68
N PRO A 150 -0.19 18.35 -0.71
CA PRO A 150 1.13 17.72 -0.66
C PRO A 150 1.06 16.38 0.07
N PHE A 151 1.73 15.38 -0.50
CA PHE A 151 2.04 14.10 0.13
C PHE A 151 3.55 14.00 0.26
N VAL A 152 4.05 13.69 1.45
CA VAL A 152 5.49 13.48 1.68
C VAL A 152 5.72 11.99 1.82
N ALA A 153 6.51 11.44 0.90
CA ALA A 153 6.91 10.05 0.89
C ALA A 153 8.38 9.92 1.29
N VAL A 154 8.69 8.97 2.19
CA VAL A 154 10.05 8.69 2.66
C VAL A 154 10.41 7.23 2.38
N ARG A 155 11.67 6.99 2.02
CA ARG A 155 12.16 5.64 1.77
C ARG A 155 12.64 4.98 3.06
N ALA A 156 11.99 3.89 3.46
CA ALA A 156 12.39 3.08 4.60
C ALA A 156 13.58 2.14 4.27
N PRO A 157 14.31 1.59 5.27
CA PRO A 157 15.43 0.66 5.09
C PRO A 157 15.12 -0.55 4.21
N GLY A 158 13.88 -1.05 4.26
CA GLY A 158 13.41 -2.14 3.40
C GLY A 158 13.26 -1.77 1.91
N GLY A 159 13.58 -0.54 1.53
CA GLY A 159 13.51 -0.03 0.16
C GLY A 159 12.13 0.46 -0.28
N ASN A 160 11.10 0.24 0.54
CA ASN A 160 9.73 0.65 0.30
C ASN A 160 9.54 2.15 0.58
N TRP A 161 8.69 2.80 -0.20
CA TRP A 161 8.27 4.17 0.04
C TRP A 161 7.04 4.22 0.94
N MET A 162 7.16 4.94 2.05
CA MET A 162 6.11 5.17 3.03
C MET A 162 5.57 6.60 2.90
N ILE A 163 4.29 6.80 3.15
CA ILE A 163 3.71 8.13 3.31
C ILE A 163 3.96 8.59 4.75
N GLU A 164 4.78 9.62 4.91
CA GLU A 164 5.14 10.21 6.20
C GLU A 164 4.15 11.30 6.60
N GLU A 165 3.72 12.10 5.63
CA GLU A 165 2.88 13.27 5.87
C GLU A 165 1.88 13.46 4.73
N VAL A 166 0.70 13.96 5.07
CA VAL A 166 -0.33 14.40 4.12
C VAL A 166 -0.80 15.78 4.55
N GLY A 167 -0.73 16.77 3.66
CA GLY A 167 -1.16 18.13 3.91
C GLY A 167 -2.69 18.27 3.87
N LEU A 168 -3.36 17.70 4.86
CA LEU A 168 -4.83 17.68 4.98
C LEU A 168 -5.41 19.09 5.16
N GLU A 169 -4.61 20.05 5.58
CA GLU A 169 -4.98 21.46 5.74
C GLU A 169 -5.48 22.06 4.43
N ARG A 170 -4.92 21.64 3.28
CA ARG A 170 -5.39 22.10 1.96
C ARG A 170 -6.84 21.69 1.66
N ILE A 171 -7.32 20.63 2.31
CA ILE A 171 -8.67 20.10 2.14
C ILE A 171 -9.61 20.65 3.22
N THR A 172 -9.12 20.83 4.44
CA THR A 172 -9.94 21.27 5.57
C THR A 172 -10.08 22.78 5.70
N ALA A 173 -9.14 23.58 5.17
CA ALA A 173 -9.16 25.04 5.26
C ALA A 173 -10.22 25.72 4.36
N GLY A 174 -10.78 25.01 3.38
CA GLY A 174 -11.80 25.53 2.46
C GLY A 174 -13.23 25.48 2.98
N ARG A 175 -13.44 25.26 4.28
CA ARG A 175 -14.75 25.04 4.90
C ARG A 175 -15.09 26.13 5.92
#